data_AF-A0A2W6BD65-F1
#
_entry.id   AF-A0A2W6BD65-F1
#
_cell.length_a   1.000
_cell.length_b   1.000
_cell.length_c   1.000
_cell.angle_alpha   90.00
_cell.angle_beta   90.00
_cell.angle_gamma   90.00
#
_symmetry.space_group_name_H-M   'P 1'
#
loop_
_entity.id
_entity.type
_entity.pdbx_description
1 polymer ?
#
loop_
_entity_poly.entity_id
_entity_poly.type
_entity_poly.pdbx_seq_one_letter_code
_entity_poly.pdbx_strand_id
1 'polypeptide(L)' 'MSWLDSMLGRTKPVRSSLDQLFGMSTAQLTLQTEFGLDATKGAAISFRPVSSGQFAELERD' A
#
# COMPACT_ATOMS: atom_id res chain seq x y z
N MET A 1 22.47 2.03 0.59
CA MET A 1 23.14 2.24 -0.71
C MET A 1 22.20 3.00 -1.64
N SER A 2 21.83 4.25 -1.28
CA SER A 2 20.63 4.89 -1.84
C SER A 2 20.72 5.32 -3.32
N TRP A 3 21.92 5.44 -3.90
CA TRP A 3 22.07 5.96 -5.27
C TRP A 3 22.12 4.82 -6.31
N LEU A 4 22.87 3.75 -6.04
CA LEU A 4 22.94 2.57 -6.91
C LEU A 4 21.60 1.80 -6.93
N ASP A 5 20.93 1.69 -5.79
CA ASP A 5 19.60 1.04 -5.69
C ASP A 5 18.52 1.77 -6.51
N SER A 6 18.69 3.09 -6.74
CA SER A 6 17.76 3.88 -7.56
C SER A 6 17.97 3.66 -9.07
N MET A 7 19.21 3.39 -9.49
CA MET A 7 19.53 3.14 -10.90
C MET A 7 19.34 1.68 -11.32
N LEU A 8 19.70 0.71 -10.46
CA LEU A 8 19.57 -0.71 -10.78
C LEU A 8 18.24 -1.33 -10.31
N GLY A 9 17.40 -0.54 -9.64
CA GLY A 9 16.19 -1.02 -9.00
C GLY A 9 16.48 -1.77 -7.69
N ARG A 10 15.45 -1.90 -6.85
CA ARG A 10 15.59 -2.53 -5.53
C ARG A 10 15.57 -4.06 -5.66
N THR A 11 16.67 -4.71 -5.29
CA THR A 11 16.74 -6.17 -5.21
C THR A 11 15.97 -6.75 -4.01
N LYS A 12 15.67 -5.93 -2.99
CA LYS A 12 14.97 -6.35 -1.76
C LYS A 12 13.72 -5.50 -1.52
N PRO A 13 12.58 -6.12 -1.14
CA PRO A 13 11.36 -5.39 -0.80
C PRO A 13 11.59 -4.39 0.33
N VAL A 14 10.83 -3.29 0.32
CA VAL A 14 10.77 -2.37 1.47
C VAL A 14 10.17 -3.12 2.65
N ARG A 15 10.81 -3.04 3.82
CA ARG A 15 10.27 -3.61 5.06
C ARG A 15 9.03 -2.84 5.47
N SER A 16 7.93 -3.54 5.76
CA SER A 16 6.71 -2.94 6.29
C SER A 16 6.97 -2.34 7.68
N SER A 17 6.55 -1.10 7.90
CA SER A 17 6.60 -0.47 9.22
C SER A 17 5.40 -0.93 10.05
N LEU A 18 5.66 -1.55 11.20
CA LEU A 18 4.60 -2.00 12.12
C LEU A 18 3.84 -0.81 12.72
N ASP A 19 4.53 0.28 13.05
CA ASP A 19 3.89 1.49 13.58
C ASP A 19 2.90 2.08 12.59
N GLN A 20 3.19 2.02 11.28
CA GLN A 20 2.24 2.44 10.25
C GLN A 20 1.01 1.54 10.19
N LEU A 21 1.18 0.22 10.37
CA LEU A 21 0.06 -0.72 10.40
C LEU A 21 -0.83 -0.51 11.62
N PHE A 22 -0.25 -0.29 12.81
CA PHE A 22 -1.02 -0.03 14.04
C PHE A 22 -1.61 1.39 14.09
N GLY A 23 -0.98 2.36 13.43
CA GLY A 23 -1.52 3.71 13.27
C GLY A 23 -2.83 3.75 12.47
N MET A 24 -3.05 2.79 11.57
CA MET A 24 -4.29 2.72 10.79
C MET A 24 -5.53 2.49 11.67
N SER A 25 -5.42 1.67 12.72
CA SER A 25 -6.52 1.43 13.67
C SER A 25 -6.92 2.72 14.41
N THR A 26 -5.93 3.51 14.83
CA THR A 26 -6.16 4.81 15.46
C THR A 26 -6.84 5.78 14.48
N ALA A 27 -6.36 5.85 13.23
CA ALA A 27 -6.96 6.71 12.20
C ALA A 27 -8.41 6.30 11.91
N GLN A 28 -8.71 5.00 11.86
CA GLN A 28 -10.08 4.50 11.71
C GLN A 28 -10.97 4.94 12.87
N LEU A 29 -10.48 4.83 14.11
CA LEU A 29 -11.24 5.26 15.28
C LEU A 29 -11.56 6.76 15.20
N THR A 30 -10.59 7.60 14.87
CA THR A 30 -10.81 9.05 14.69
C THR A 30 -11.84 9.34 13.60
N LEU A 31 -11.75 8.68 12.44
CA LEU A 31 -12.71 8.84 11.35
C LEU A 31 -14.13 8.46 11.77
N GLN A 32 -14.27 7.41 12.55
CA GLN A 32 -15.57 6.97 13.06
C GLN A 32 -16.12 7.94 14.12
N THR A 33 -15.29 8.37 15.09
CA THR A 33 -15.75 9.18 16.23
C THR A 33 -15.95 10.65 15.90
N GLU A 34 -15.08 11.24 15.07
CA GLU A 34 -15.12 12.68 14.78
C GLU A 34 -15.91 12.99 13.50
N PHE A 35 -15.84 12.10 12.50
CA PHE A 35 -16.42 12.36 11.18
C PHE A 35 -17.61 11.45 10.84
N GLY A 36 -17.94 10.46 11.70
CA GLY A 36 -19.01 9.50 11.44
C GLY A 36 -18.76 8.61 10.22
N LEU A 37 -17.50 8.49 9.80
CA LEU A 37 -17.09 7.72 8.63
C LEU A 37 -16.67 6.32 9.06
N ASP A 38 -17.44 5.32 8.63
CA ASP A 38 -17.12 3.91 8.85
C ASP A 38 -16.25 3.33 7.73
N ALA A 39 -15.29 2.49 8.12
CA ALA A 39 -14.55 1.69 7.16
C ALA A 39 -15.50 0.70 6.46
N THR A 40 -15.30 0.53 5.15
CA THR A 40 -16.00 -0.53 4.40
C THR A 40 -15.69 -1.89 5.02
N LYS A 41 -16.72 -2.74 5.17
CA LYS A 41 -16.59 -4.09 5.78
C LYS A 41 -15.82 -5.11 4.92
N GLY A 42 -15.30 -4.70 3.77
CA GLY A 42 -14.53 -5.53 2.85
C GLY A 42 -13.05 -5.13 2.84
N ALA A 43 -12.18 -6.11 2.61
CA ALA A 43 -10.78 -5.83 2.29
C ALA A 43 -10.67 -5.34 0.84
N ALA A 44 -9.92 -4.27 0.60
CA ALA A 44 -9.58 -3.78 -0.73
C ALA A 44 -8.08 -3.97 -0.97
N ILE A 45 -7.72 -4.53 -2.13
CA ILE A 45 -6.33 -4.66 -2.57
C ILE A 45 -6.09 -3.56 -3.59
N SER A 46 -5.23 -2.59 -3.26
CA SER A 46 -4.77 -1.60 -4.23
C SER A 46 -3.51 -2.10 -4.90
N PHE A 47 -3.63 -2.53 -6.16
CA PHE A 47 -2.48 -2.87 -6.97
C PHE A 47 -1.82 -1.58 -7.47
N ARG A 48 -0.55 -1.38 -7.12
CA ARG A 48 0.26 -0.35 -7.76
C ARG A 48 0.68 -0.88 -9.12
N PRO A 49 0.34 -0.21 -10.25
CA PRO A 49 0.75 -0.66 -11.56
C PRO A 49 2.28 -0.66 -11.61
N VAL A 50 2.83 -1.84 -11.87
CA VAL A 50 4.25 -1.98 -12.19
C VAL A 50 4.35 -1.68 -13.67
N SER A 51 5.29 -0.84 -14.10
CA SER A 51 5.48 -0.47 -15.51
C SER A 51 6.07 -1.61 -16.35
N SER A 52 5.78 -2.87 -16.01
CA SER A 52 6.17 -4.07 -16.73
C SER A 52 4.98 -4.56 -17.56
N GLY A 53 5.22 -4.96 -18.81
CA GLY A 53 4.16 -5.41 -19.72
C GLY A 53 3.30 -6.57 -19.18
N GLN A 54 3.83 -7.36 -18.24
CA GLN A 54 3.11 -8.46 -17.57
C GLN A 54 1.97 -7.98 -16.65
N PHE A 55 2.03 -6.74 -16.12
CA PHE A 55 0.93 -6.19 -15.32
C PHE A 55 -0.29 -5.83 -16.19
N ALA A 56 -0.05 -5.33 -17.40
CA ALA A 56 -1.11 -4.97 -18.35
C ALA A 56 -1.88 -6.21 -18.88
N GLU A 57 -1.27 -7.39 -18.82
CA GLU A 57 -1.93 -8.66 -19.19
C GLU A 57 -2.83 -9.17 -18.06
N LEU A 58 -2.39 -9.05 -16.80
CA LEU A 58 -3.18 -9.37 -15.60
C LEU A 58 -4.38 -8.45 -15.37
N GLU A 59 -4.33 -7.18 -15.81
CA GLU A 59 -5.46 -6.24 -15.69
C GLU A 59 -6.61 -6.56 -16.68
N ARG A 60 -6.33 -7.33 -17.73
CA ARG A 60 -7.31 -7.67 -18.77
C ARG A 60 -8.14 -8.93 -18.47
N ASP A 61 -7.69 -9.77 -17.54
CA ASP A 61 -8.37 -10.99 -17.06
C ASP A 61 -9.25 -10.69 -15.84
#